data_AF-U3AHE2-F1
#
_entry.id   AF-U3AHE2-F1
#
_cell.length_a   1.000
_cell.length_b   1.000
_cell.length_c   1.000
_cell.angle_alpha   90.00
_cell.angle_beta   90.00
_cell.angle_gamma   90.00
#
_symmetry.space_group_name_H-M   'P 1'
#
loop_
_entity.id
_entity.type
_entity.pdbx_description
1 polymer ?
#
loop_
_entity_poly.entity_id
_entity_poly.type
_entity_poly.pdbx_seq_one_letter_code
_entity_poly.pdbx_strand_id
1 'polypeptide(L)'
;MCRCSIDRRMMLKLSGASAASLLGGCDKIDLVSDATVEAMGLQAWADIRQTTDVAADRTLQAALDDVSRRLLLAAHETPESWEVLVFRGPEVNAFALPGRKIGVYEGMFNVVANEDQLAVIVGHEIGHVHAEHSQERMNAEVAKGWGLRVLSLLLQFGEVEYAAEIAAALGVGVEYGLVLPYSRRQELEADRLGLHTMAEAGFRPEEAVALWQRMDAAVADRAPEFLATHPAPQARIAEIKAILSELR
;
A
#
# COMPACT_ATOMS: atom_id res chain seq x y z
N MET A 1 22.49 -4.29 -3.69
CA MET A 1 22.00 -3.37 -2.62
C MET A 1 22.53 -3.88 -1.29
N CYS A 2 23.24 -3.06 -0.51
CA CYS A 2 23.68 -3.43 0.83
C CYS A 2 22.56 -3.11 1.83
N ARG A 3 22.01 -4.12 2.50
CA ARG A 3 21.11 -3.96 3.66
C ARG A 3 21.95 -3.87 4.93
N CYS A 4 21.77 -2.83 5.74
CA CYS A 4 22.39 -2.73 7.06
C CYS A 4 21.33 -3.05 8.13
N SER A 5 21.43 -4.23 8.73
CA SER A 5 20.66 -4.60 9.92
C SER A 5 21.31 -3.94 11.14
N ILE A 6 20.55 -3.14 11.89
CA ILE A 6 21.01 -2.57 13.15
C ILE A 6 20.68 -3.57 14.27
N ASP A 7 21.69 -4.31 14.73
CA ASP A 7 21.53 -5.22 15.88
C ASP A 7 21.24 -4.42 17.17
N ARG A 8 20.56 -5.07 18.11
CA ARG A 8 20.10 -4.55 19.42
C ARG A 8 21.21 -3.83 20.20
N ARG A 9 22.47 -4.25 20.03
CA ARG A 9 23.66 -3.64 20.64
C ARG A 9 24.01 -2.26 20.07
N MET A 10 23.62 -1.99 18.83
CA MET A 10 23.87 -0.73 18.12
C MET A 10 22.78 0.30 18.42
N MET A 11 21.53 -0.14 18.62
CA MET A 11 20.44 0.72 19.14
C MET A 11 20.76 1.33 20.52
N LEU A 12 21.39 0.58 21.43
CA LEU A 12 21.76 1.11 22.75
C LEU A 12 22.83 2.23 22.69
N LYS A 13 23.60 2.31 21.60
CA LYS A 13 24.66 3.32 21.42
C LYS A 13 24.17 4.62 20.77
N LEU A 14 22.93 4.65 20.28
CA LEU A 14 22.31 5.80 19.62
C LEU A 14 21.71 6.83 20.60
N SER A 15 21.85 6.62 21.91
CA SER A 15 21.39 7.54 22.96
C SER A 15 22.28 8.79 23.15
N GLY A 16 23.36 8.93 22.38
CA GLY A 16 24.23 10.10 22.42
C GLY A 16 24.48 10.68 21.03
N ALA A 17 23.92 11.88 20.77
CA ALA A 17 24.21 12.94 19.79
C ALA A 17 25.25 12.76 18.63
N SER A 18 25.51 11.56 18.12
CA SER A 18 26.46 11.32 17.02
C SER A 18 26.03 10.15 16.12
N ALA A 19 24.72 10.01 15.91
CA ALA A 19 24.13 9.07 14.95
C ALA A 19 24.50 9.40 13.49
N ALA A 20 24.73 10.69 13.20
CA ALA A 20 24.88 11.18 11.83
C ALA A 20 26.17 10.69 11.12
N SER A 21 27.21 10.36 11.87
CA SER A 21 28.53 10.00 11.30
C SER A 21 28.68 8.52 10.95
N LEU A 22 27.75 7.66 11.38
CA LEU A 22 27.78 6.21 11.14
C LEU A 22 26.88 5.77 9.97
N LEU A 23 26.11 6.70 9.40
CA LEU A 23 25.08 6.44 8.38
C LEU A 23 25.47 6.95 6.97
N GLY A 24 26.69 7.47 6.81
CA GLY A 24 27.22 7.93 5.53
C GLY A 24 27.50 6.76 4.57
N GLY A 25 26.45 6.19 3.99
CA GLY A 25 26.57 5.15 2.96
C GLY A 25 25.41 4.15 2.85
N CYS A 26 24.33 4.30 3.62
CA CYS A 26 23.17 3.41 3.55
C CYS A 26 21.95 4.14 2.98
N ASP A 27 21.44 3.68 1.84
CA ASP A 27 20.24 4.24 1.19
C ASP A 27 18.93 3.83 1.88
N LYS A 28 18.93 2.75 2.69
CA LYS A 28 17.78 2.31 3.51
C LYS A 28 18.24 1.98 4.94
N ILE A 29 17.61 2.62 5.93
CA ILE A 29 17.78 2.28 7.35
C ILE A 29 16.66 1.30 7.70
N ASP A 30 17.04 0.08 8.06
CA ASP A 30 16.09 -0.98 8.43
C ASP A 30 15.93 -1.02 9.97
N LEU A 31 15.05 -0.16 10.48
CA LEU A 31 14.74 -0.06 11.91
C LEU A 31 13.69 -1.09 12.35
N VAL A 32 12.83 -1.51 11.43
CA VAL A 32 11.78 -2.50 11.63
C VAL A 32 11.92 -3.60 10.60
N SER A 33 12.21 -4.82 11.08
CA SER A 33 12.46 -5.97 10.21
C SER A 33 11.25 -6.37 9.37
N ASP A 34 11.48 -6.92 8.17
CA ASP A 34 10.46 -7.40 7.24
C ASP A 34 9.46 -8.34 7.94
N ALA A 35 9.97 -9.28 8.77
CA ALA A 35 9.16 -10.23 9.51
C ALA A 35 8.21 -9.55 10.52
N THR A 36 8.65 -8.45 11.12
CA THR A 36 7.79 -7.67 12.03
C THR A 36 6.70 -6.94 11.25
N VAL A 37 7.06 -6.31 10.13
CA VAL A 37 6.11 -5.60 9.26
C VAL A 37 5.08 -6.57 8.66
N GLU A 38 5.50 -7.77 8.29
CA GLU A 38 4.61 -8.86 7.84
C GLU A 38 3.66 -9.31 8.94
N ALA A 39 4.15 -9.58 10.16
CA ALA A 39 3.31 -9.97 11.29
C ALA A 39 2.24 -8.90 11.61
N MET A 40 2.62 -7.62 11.52
CA MET A 40 1.70 -6.49 11.64
C MET A 40 0.64 -6.49 10.55
N GLY A 41 1.03 -6.71 9.29
CA GLY A 41 0.10 -6.79 8.17
C GLY A 41 -0.91 -7.93 8.31
N LEU A 42 -0.47 -9.10 8.76
CA LEU A 42 -1.35 -10.24 9.03
C LEU A 42 -2.33 -9.98 10.18
N GLN A 43 -1.89 -9.31 11.25
CA GLN A 43 -2.76 -8.91 12.35
C GLN A 43 -3.81 -7.89 11.89
N ALA A 44 -3.39 -6.81 11.22
CA ALA A 44 -4.30 -5.81 10.68
C ALA A 44 -5.33 -6.43 9.72
N TRP A 45 -4.91 -7.38 8.88
CA TRP A 45 -5.82 -8.10 8.00
C TRP A 45 -6.87 -8.92 8.77
N ALA A 46 -6.45 -9.62 9.83
CA ALA A 46 -7.36 -10.38 10.69
C ALA A 46 -8.36 -9.45 11.38
N ASP A 47 -7.93 -8.27 11.83
CA ASP A 47 -8.78 -7.29 12.51
C ASP A 47 -9.78 -6.63 11.55
N ILE A 48 -9.33 -6.24 10.34
CA ILE A 48 -10.22 -5.71 9.30
C ILE A 48 -11.31 -6.73 8.97
N ARG A 49 -10.98 -8.03 8.88
CA ARG A 49 -11.97 -9.09 8.63
C ARG A 49 -12.94 -9.35 9.79
N GLN A 50 -12.62 -8.90 11.00
CA GLN A 50 -13.53 -8.97 12.14
C GLN A 50 -14.52 -7.80 12.17
N THR A 51 -14.09 -6.63 11.70
CA THR A 51 -14.89 -5.39 11.75
C THR A 51 -15.60 -5.07 10.43
N THR A 52 -15.07 -5.57 9.31
CA THR A 52 -15.57 -5.33 7.96
C THR A 52 -15.80 -6.67 7.25
N ASP A 53 -17.06 -6.92 6.89
CA ASP A 53 -17.44 -8.12 6.16
C ASP A 53 -16.84 -8.14 4.75
N VAL A 54 -16.47 -9.33 4.28
CA VAL A 54 -16.24 -9.56 2.85
C VAL A 54 -17.56 -9.35 2.10
N ALA A 55 -17.49 -8.69 0.94
CA ALA A 55 -18.63 -8.44 0.08
C ALA A 55 -19.30 -9.77 -0.33
N ALA A 56 -20.64 -9.76 -0.37
CA ALA A 56 -21.40 -10.95 -0.77
C ALA A 56 -21.48 -11.12 -2.30
N ASP A 57 -21.19 -10.06 -3.06
CA ASP A 57 -21.27 -10.05 -4.52
C ASP A 57 -20.12 -10.85 -5.13
N ARG A 58 -20.45 -12.05 -5.60
CA ARG A 58 -19.50 -12.95 -6.26
C ARG A 58 -19.03 -12.45 -7.62
N THR A 59 -19.77 -11.55 -8.26
CA THR A 59 -19.40 -10.98 -9.55
C THR A 59 -18.23 -10.02 -9.38
N LEU A 60 -18.28 -9.16 -8.34
CA LEU A 60 -17.18 -8.25 -8.02
C LEU A 60 -15.92 -9.03 -7.62
N GLN A 61 -16.07 -10.03 -6.75
CA GLN A 61 -14.94 -10.88 -6.37
C GLN A 61 -14.36 -11.63 -7.57
N ALA A 62 -15.18 -12.20 -8.46
CA ALA A 62 -14.69 -12.90 -9.64
C ALA A 62 -13.92 -11.98 -10.61
N ALA A 63 -14.39 -10.73 -10.80
CA ALA A 63 -13.67 -9.74 -11.59
C ALA A 63 -12.33 -9.37 -10.96
N LEU A 64 -12.30 -9.19 -9.63
CA LEU A 64 -11.07 -8.93 -8.89
C LEU A 64 -10.10 -10.12 -8.95
N ASP A 65 -10.60 -11.35 -8.85
CA ASP A 65 -9.81 -12.58 -8.93
C ASP A 65 -9.15 -12.75 -10.31
N ASP A 66 -9.88 -12.50 -11.41
CA ASP A 66 -9.31 -12.59 -12.76
C ASP A 66 -8.18 -11.55 -12.97
N VAL A 67 -8.48 -10.29 -12.63
CA VAL A 67 -7.52 -9.19 -12.77
C VAL A 67 -6.29 -9.41 -11.90
N SER A 68 -6.48 -9.71 -10.61
CA SER A 68 -5.37 -9.91 -9.67
C SER A 68 -4.52 -11.13 -10.06
N ARG A 69 -5.13 -12.25 -10.46
CA ARG A 69 -4.38 -13.44 -10.90
C ARG A 69 -3.48 -13.13 -12.08
N ARG A 70 -3.97 -12.41 -13.09
CA ARG A 70 -3.18 -12.04 -14.28
C ARG A 70 -2.02 -11.11 -13.91
N LEU A 71 -2.28 -10.11 -13.06
CA LEU A 71 -1.24 -9.20 -12.59
C LEU A 71 -0.18 -9.91 -11.74
N LEU A 72 -0.58 -10.76 -10.81
CA LEU A 72 0.34 -11.51 -9.95
C LEU A 72 1.25 -12.44 -10.75
N LEU A 73 0.71 -13.13 -11.77
CA LEU A 73 1.52 -13.94 -12.67
C LEU A 73 2.52 -13.11 -13.47
N ALA A 74 2.11 -11.94 -13.98
CA ALA A 74 3.01 -11.02 -14.67
C ALA A 74 4.09 -10.47 -13.72
N ALA A 75 3.73 -10.19 -12.47
CA ALA A 75 4.64 -9.73 -11.42
C ALA A 75 5.57 -10.84 -10.88
N HIS A 76 5.55 -12.04 -11.49
CA HIS A 76 6.31 -13.22 -11.07
C HIS A 76 6.02 -13.72 -9.64
N GLU A 77 4.81 -13.46 -9.16
CA GLU A 77 4.30 -13.95 -7.89
C GLU A 77 3.52 -15.26 -8.06
N THR A 78 3.32 -15.97 -6.95
CA THR A 78 2.41 -17.13 -6.88
C THR A 78 1.03 -16.62 -6.45
N PRO A 79 0.02 -16.57 -7.33
CA PRO A 79 -1.28 -15.99 -6.99
C PRO A 79 -1.91 -16.60 -5.73
N GLU A 80 -1.72 -17.91 -5.52
CA GLU A 80 -2.27 -18.65 -4.37
C GLU A 80 -1.62 -18.28 -3.03
N SER A 81 -0.50 -17.53 -3.04
CA SER A 81 0.13 -16.98 -1.84
C SER A 81 -0.41 -15.60 -1.45
N TRP A 82 -1.24 -15.00 -2.29
CA TRP A 82 -1.90 -13.72 -2.05
C TRP A 82 -3.35 -13.93 -1.62
N GLU A 83 -3.85 -13.04 -0.76
CA GLU A 83 -5.27 -12.98 -0.43
C GLU A 83 -5.80 -11.62 -0.86
N VAL A 84 -6.66 -11.63 -1.88
CA VAL A 84 -7.22 -10.43 -2.50
C VAL A 84 -8.73 -10.50 -2.34
N LEU A 85 -9.32 -9.58 -1.56
CA LEU A 85 -10.74 -9.63 -1.19
C LEU A 85 -11.45 -8.32 -1.50
N VAL A 86 -12.72 -8.45 -1.91
CA VAL A 86 -13.66 -7.32 -1.92
C VAL A 86 -14.27 -7.18 -0.52
N PHE A 87 -14.10 -6.02 0.11
CA PHE A 87 -14.74 -5.67 1.38
C PHE A 87 -16.04 -4.92 1.13
N ARG A 88 -17.05 -5.18 1.97
CA ARG A 88 -18.32 -4.47 1.94
C ARG A 88 -18.12 -3.03 2.39
N GLY A 89 -18.67 -2.08 1.64
CA GLY A 89 -18.66 -0.69 2.05
C GLY A 89 -18.72 0.30 0.87
N PRO A 90 -19.34 1.49 1.06
CA PRO A 90 -19.50 2.48 0.00
C PRO A 90 -18.21 3.24 -0.32
N GLU A 91 -17.12 2.99 0.41
CA GLU A 91 -15.85 3.66 0.29
C GLU A 91 -15.25 3.40 -1.11
N VAL A 92 -14.86 4.47 -1.80
CA VAL A 92 -14.02 4.37 -3.00
C VAL A 92 -12.59 4.24 -2.50
N ASN A 93 -12.18 3.01 -2.20
CA ASN A 93 -10.84 2.74 -1.65
C ASN A 93 -10.32 1.32 -1.98
N ALA A 94 -9.00 1.18 -1.95
CA ALA A 94 -8.26 -0.06 -2.01
C ALA A 94 -6.98 0.09 -1.16
N PHE A 95 -6.41 -1.03 -0.71
CA PHE A 95 -5.19 -1.02 0.10
C PHE A 95 -4.42 -2.32 -0.03
N ALA A 96 -3.10 -2.23 0.13
CA ALA A 96 -2.20 -3.34 0.32
C ALA A 96 -1.61 -3.38 1.73
N LEU A 97 -1.52 -4.59 2.29
CA LEU A 97 -0.78 -4.86 3.52
C LEU A 97 0.40 -5.80 3.26
N PRO A 98 1.49 -5.67 4.04
CA PRO A 98 2.52 -6.70 4.14
C PRO A 98 1.92 -8.08 4.40
N GLY A 99 2.58 -9.14 3.91
CA GLY A 99 2.02 -10.49 3.97
C GLY A 99 1.04 -10.81 2.83
N ARG A 100 1.18 -10.11 1.69
CA ARG A 100 0.47 -10.38 0.42
C ARG A 100 -1.05 -10.26 0.53
N LYS A 101 -1.52 -9.19 1.16
CA LYS A 101 -2.95 -8.94 1.35
C LYS A 101 -3.35 -7.69 0.58
N ILE A 102 -4.41 -7.78 -0.21
CA ILE A 102 -5.00 -6.63 -0.91
C ILE A 102 -6.50 -6.60 -0.61
N GLY A 103 -7.00 -5.46 -0.15
CA GLY A 103 -8.42 -5.20 0.02
C GLY A 103 -8.91 -4.17 -0.99
N VAL A 104 -10.09 -4.38 -1.56
CA VAL A 104 -10.78 -3.39 -2.41
C VAL A 104 -12.21 -3.24 -1.89
N TYR A 105 -12.69 -2.02 -1.68
CA TYR A 105 -14.07 -1.79 -1.21
C TYR A 105 -15.07 -1.80 -2.36
N GLU A 106 -16.31 -2.24 -2.11
CA GLU A 106 -17.41 -2.25 -3.12
C GLU A 106 -17.59 -0.88 -3.78
N GLY A 107 -17.42 0.22 -3.03
CA GLY A 107 -17.52 1.58 -3.56
C GLY A 107 -16.57 1.86 -4.72
N MET A 108 -15.38 1.24 -4.74
CA MET A 108 -14.42 1.39 -5.85
C MET A 108 -14.99 0.90 -7.19
N PHE A 109 -15.84 -0.12 -7.16
CA PHE A 109 -16.46 -0.68 -8.37
C PHE A 109 -17.49 0.27 -9.01
N ASN A 110 -17.94 1.31 -8.28
CA ASN A 110 -18.78 2.37 -8.85
C ASN A 110 -17.98 3.39 -9.67
N VAL A 111 -16.65 3.42 -9.51
CA VAL A 111 -15.76 4.35 -10.21
C VAL A 111 -15.11 3.69 -11.41
N VAL A 112 -14.56 2.47 -11.26
CA VAL A 112 -13.91 1.74 -12.36
C VAL A 112 -14.92 1.44 -13.47
N ALA A 113 -14.53 1.67 -14.73
CA ALA A 113 -15.39 1.45 -15.88
C ALA A 113 -15.21 0.07 -16.54
N ASN A 114 -14.06 -0.56 -16.32
CA ASN A 114 -13.63 -1.78 -17.01
C ASN A 114 -12.51 -2.47 -16.22
N GLU A 115 -12.16 -3.69 -16.65
CA GLU A 115 -11.11 -4.51 -16.03
C GLU A 115 -9.71 -3.87 -16.11
N ASP A 116 -9.41 -3.12 -17.19
CA ASP A 116 -8.14 -2.40 -17.31
C ASP A 116 -7.98 -1.35 -16.19
N GLN A 117 -9.05 -0.62 -15.86
CA GLN A 117 -9.06 0.36 -14.77
C GLN A 117 -8.99 -0.31 -13.39
N LEU A 118 -9.63 -1.45 -13.19
CA LEU A 118 -9.43 -2.26 -11.99
C LEU A 118 -7.97 -2.73 -11.88
N ALA A 119 -7.35 -3.09 -13.00
CA ALA A 119 -5.95 -3.50 -13.06
C ALA A 119 -4.98 -2.37 -12.71
N VAL A 120 -5.32 -1.10 -12.96
CA VAL A 120 -4.55 0.06 -12.48
C VAL A 120 -4.47 0.06 -10.96
N ILE A 121 -5.60 -0.11 -10.28
CA ILE A 121 -5.68 -0.09 -8.82
C ILE A 121 -4.92 -1.27 -8.24
N VAL A 122 -5.22 -2.48 -8.70
CA VAL A 122 -4.58 -3.70 -8.18
C VAL A 122 -3.08 -3.72 -8.50
N GLY A 123 -2.68 -3.28 -9.70
CA GLY A 123 -1.28 -3.17 -10.09
C GLY A 123 -0.52 -2.16 -9.22
N HIS A 124 -1.15 -1.04 -8.89
CA HIS A 124 -0.60 -0.04 -7.97
C HIS A 124 -0.40 -0.62 -6.56
N GLU A 125 -1.40 -1.34 -6.02
CA GLU A 125 -1.30 -2.01 -4.71
C GLU A 125 -0.21 -3.09 -4.68
N ILE A 126 -0.07 -3.89 -5.75
CA ILE A 126 1.05 -4.85 -5.91
C ILE A 126 2.39 -4.10 -5.89
N GLY A 127 2.47 -2.96 -6.59
CA GLY A 127 3.63 -2.08 -6.60
C GLY A 127 4.04 -1.61 -5.19
N HIS A 128 3.08 -1.25 -4.33
CA HIS A 128 3.35 -0.90 -2.94
C HIS A 128 3.98 -2.04 -2.13
N VAL A 129 3.48 -3.27 -2.31
CA VAL A 129 4.04 -4.44 -1.62
C VAL A 129 5.43 -4.76 -2.13
N HIS A 130 5.64 -4.77 -3.46
CA HIS A 130 6.93 -5.09 -4.09
C HIS A 130 8.03 -4.09 -3.71
N ALA A 131 7.68 -2.81 -3.59
CA ALA A 131 8.62 -1.76 -3.19
C ALA A 131 8.81 -1.64 -1.67
N GLU A 132 8.15 -2.49 -0.87
CA GLU A 132 8.21 -2.51 0.60
C GLU A 132 7.80 -1.16 1.23
N HIS A 133 6.87 -0.43 0.60
CA HIS A 133 6.52 0.94 1.01
C HIS A 133 5.98 1.05 2.44
N SER A 134 5.25 0.03 2.92
CA SER A 134 4.78 -0.03 4.31
C SER A 134 5.94 -0.07 5.31
N GLN A 135 6.97 -0.87 5.03
CA GLN A 135 8.17 -0.93 5.86
C GLN A 135 8.93 0.40 5.82
N GLU A 136 9.13 0.97 4.63
CA GLU A 136 9.82 2.25 4.51
C GLU A 136 9.09 3.35 5.29
N ARG A 137 7.76 3.40 5.21
CA ARG A 137 6.97 4.35 6.00
C ARG A 137 7.15 4.10 7.49
N MET A 138 7.07 2.86 7.95
CA MET A 138 7.28 2.54 9.37
C MET A 138 8.67 2.97 9.84
N ASN A 139 9.72 2.69 9.06
CA ASN A 139 11.08 3.13 9.35
C ASN A 139 11.17 4.67 9.43
N ALA A 140 10.50 5.38 8.52
CA ALA A 140 10.43 6.84 8.54
C ALA A 140 9.72 7.37 9.79
N GLU A 141 8.61 6.76 10.22
CA GLU A 141 7.88 7.18 11.42
C GLU A 141 8.68 6.91 12.70
N VAL A 142 9.36 5.76 12.80
CA VAL A 142 10.31 5.48 13.90
C VAL A 142 11.41 6.54 13.94
N ALA A 143 11.98 6.90 12.79
CA ALA A 143 13.06 7.86 12.68
C ALA A 143 12.64 9.31 12.98
N LYS A 144 11.40 9.72 12.65
CA LYS A 144 10.86 11.07 12.90
C LYS A 144 10.55 11.38 14.37
N GLY A 145 10.76 10.44 15.29
CA GLY A 145 10.55 10.66 16.73
C GLY A 145 9.18 10.20 17.25
N TRP A 146 8.34 9.59 16.41
CA TRP A 146 7.22 8.74 16.87
C TRP A 146 7.70 7.41 17.45
N GLY A 147 9.04 7.24 17.56
CA GLY A 147 9.73 6.06 18.05
C GLY A 147 9.09 5.45 19.28
N LEU A 148 8.52 6.19 20.24
CA LEU A 148 7.86 5.59 21.41
C LEU A 148 6.52 4.90 21.09
N ARG A 149 5.69 5.42 20.18
CA ARG A 149 4.40 4.80 19.79
C ARG A 149 4.60 3.62 18.87
N VAL A 150 5.49 3.75 17.89
CA VAL A 150 5.81 2.62 17.01
C VAL A 150 6.58 1.56 17.80
N LEU A 151 7.50 1.93 18.68
CA LEU A 151 8.18 0.98 19.56
C LEU A 151 7.21 0.32 20.56
N SER A 152 6.22 1.03 21.10
CA SER A 152 5.22 0.40 21.98
C SER A 152 4.42 -0.65 21.22
N LEU A 153 3.97 -0.36 19.99
CA LEU A 153 3.33 -1.34 19.11
C LEU A 153 4.27 -2.53 18.87
N LEU A 154 5.52 -2.26 18.49
CA LEU A 154 6.58 -3.27 18.25
C LEU A 154 6.83 -4.19 19.45
N LEU A 155 6.73 -3.68 20.66
CA LEU A 155 6.93 -4.44 21.90
C LEU A 155 5.66 -5.18 22.37
N GLN A 156 4.49 -4.81 21.84
CA GLN A 156 3.17 -5.31 22.28
C GLN A 156 2.48 -6.20 21.23
N PHE A 157 3.15 -6.56 20.13
CA PHE A 157 2.61 -7.48 19.12
C PHE A 157 2.27 -8.84 19.73
N GLY A 158 1.01 -8.97 20.12
CA GLY A 158 0.46 -10.09 20.87
C GLY A 158 -0.95 -9.85 21.43
N GLU A 159 -1.43 -8.60 21.52
CA GLU A 159 -2.77 -8.28 22.05
C GLU A 159 -3.66 -7.56 21.01
N VAL A 160 -4.93 -7.97 20.92
CA VAL A 160 -5.94 -7.51 19.93
C VAL A 160 -6.36 -6.04 20.15
N GLU A 161 -5.99 -5.42 21.26
CA GLU A 161 -6.44 -4.07 21.66
C GLU A 161 -5.92 -2.94 20.73
N TYR A 162 -4.90 -3.19 19.90
CA TYR A 162 -4.19 -2.15 19.14
C TYR A 162 -4.46 -2.14 17.63
N ALA A 163 -5.55 -2.77 17.16
CA ALA A 163 -5.85 -2.94 15.74
C ALA A 163 -5.83 -1.61 14.96
N ALA A 164 -6.41 -0.55 15.52
CA ALA A 164 -6.49 0.76 14.88
C ALA A 164 -5.11 1.42 14.73
N GLU A 165 -4.25 1.30 15.73
CA GLU A 165 -2.89 1.83 15.72
C GLU A 165 -1.99 1.07 14.75
N ILE A 166 -2.15 -0.26 14.66
CA ILE A 166 -1.43 -1.09 13.69
C ILE A 166 -1.86 -0.71 12.28
N ALA A 167 -3.16 -0.62 12.02
CA ALA A 167 -3.69 -0.18 10.74
C ALA A 167 -3.20 1.22 10.37
N ALA A 168 -3.15 2.17 11.31
CA ALA A 168 -2.61 3.51 11.08
C ALA A 168 -1.11 3.50 10.74
N ALA A 169 -0.30 2.69 11.43
CA ALA A 169 1.13 2.52 11.12
C ALA A 169 1.34 1.93 9.71
N LEU A 170 0.45 1.03 9.30
CA LEU A 170 0.39 0.44 7.96
C LEU A 170 -0.40 1.29 6.96
N GLY A 171 -0.88 2.47 7.35
CA GLY A 171 -1.58 3.41 6.46
C GLY A 171 -2.91 2.91 5.92
N VAL A 172 -3.61 2.05 6.66
CA VAL A 172 -4.92 1.46 6.31
C VAL A 172 -6.01 1.86 7.33
N GLY A 173 -5.70 2.71 8.32
CA GLY A 173 -6.62 3.04 9.42
C GLY A 173 -7.76 4.01 9.06
N VAL A 174 -9.01 3.54 9.04
CA VAL A 174 -10.20 4.31 8.61
C VAL A 174 -10.91 5.05 9.76
N GLU A 175 -10.76 4.61 11.01
CA GLU A 175 -11.68 5.01 12.09
C GLU A 175 -11.44 6.43 12.66
N TYR A 176 -10.31 7.08 12.37
CA TYR A 176 -9.94 8.39 12.93
C TYR A 176 -9.37 9.40 11.93
N GLY A 177 -9.63 9.24 10.62
CA GLY A 177 -9.14 10.20 9.61
C GLY A 177 -7.61 10.35 9.56
N LEU A 178 -6.88 9.38 10.12
CA LEU A 178 -5.43 9.34 10.25
C LEU A 178 -4.81 8.32 9.29
N VAL A 179 -5.36 8.17 8.09
CA VAL A 179 -4.57 7.51 7.04
C VAL A 179 -3.50 8.48 6.58
N LEU A 180 -2.23 8.12 6.84
CA LEU A 180 -1.10 8.88 6.33
C LEU A 180 -0.82 8.46 4.89
N PRO A 181 -0.90 9.38 3.92
CA PRO A 181 -0.61 9.07 2.53
C PRO A 181 0.85 8.66 2.37
N TYR A 182 1.13 7.80 1.39
CA TYR A 182 2.52 7.54 1.02
C TYR A 182 3.15 8.80 0.43
N SER A 183 4.48 8.85 0.47
CA SER A 183 5.20 9.97 -0.14
C SER A 183 4.97 9.97 -1.67
N ARG A 184 5.04 11.14 -2.31
CA ARG A 184 4.96 11.24 -3.78
C ARG A 184 5.94 10.30 -4.49
N ARG A 185 7.12 10.07 -3.92
CA ARG A 185 8.14 9.17 -4.48
C ARG A 185 7.62 7.72 -4.51
N GLN A 186 7.02 7.27 -3.41
CA GLN A 186 6.45 5.93 -3.28
C GLN A 186 5.23 5.74 -4.19
N GLU A 187 4.35 6.73 -4.26
CA GLU A 187 3.20 6.69 -5.18
C GLU A 187 3.65 6.54 -6.64
N LEU A 188 4.68 7.29 -7.08
CA LEU A 188 5.21 7.19 -8.44
C LEU A 188 5.96 5.89 -8.71
N GLU A 189 6.64 5.34 -7.70
CA GLU A 189 7.29 4.04 -7.78
C GLU A 189 6.24 2.92 -7.92
N ALA A 190 5.17 2.98 -7.14
CA ALA A 190 4.03 2.06 -7.24
C ALA A 190 3.29 2.20 -8.57
N ASP A 191 3.06 3.41 -9.07
CA ASP A 191 2.51 3.64 -10.41
C ASP A 191 3.39 3.02 -11.49
N ARG A 192 4.72 3.23 -11.43
CA ARG A 192 5.65 2.67 -12.41
C ARG A 192 5.60 1.15 -12.40
N LEU A 193 5.79 0.53 -11.24
CA LEU A 193 5.77 -0.93 -11.12
C LEU A 193 4.41 -1.52 -11.55
N GLY A 194 3.32 -0.90 -11.13
CA GLY A 194 1.96 -1.32 -11.48
C GLY A 194 1.69 -1.24 -12.98
N LEU A 195 2.02 -0.12 -13.63
CA LEU A 195 1.81 0.07 -15.07
C LEU A 195 2.66 -0.86 -15.93
N HIS A 196 3.91 -1.14 -15.53
CA HIS A 196 4.74 -2.16 -16.17
C HIS A 196 4.11 -3.56 -16.04
N THR A 197 3.69 -3.92 -14.82
CA THR A 197 3.03 -5.20 -14.54
C THR A 197 1.73 -5.35 -15.34
N MET A 198 0.94 -4.28 -15.45
CA MET A 198 -0.27 -4.26 -16.27
C MET A 198 0.03 -4.53 -17.74
N ALA A 199 1.07 -3.87 -18.29
CA ALA A 199 1.47 -4.05 -19.68
C ALA A 199 1.87 -5.51 -19.94
N GLU A 200 2.64 -6.11 -19.03
CA GLU A 200 3.07 -7.51 -19.10
C GLU A 200 1.89 -8.49 -18.96
N ALA A 201 0.88 -8.15 -18.15
CA ALA A 201 -0.35 -8.93 -17.98
C ALA A 201 -1.36 -8.77 -19.15
N GLY A 202 -1.02 -7.94 -20.15
CA GLY A 202 -1.85 -7.69 -21.33
C GLY A 202 -3.06 -6.77 -21.08
N PHE A 203 -3.04 -6.00 -20.00
CA PHE A 203 -3.98 -4.89 -19.78
C PHE A 203 -3.51 -3.63 -20.51
N ARG A 204 -4.37 -2.61 -20.58
CA ARG A 204 -4.02 -1.29 -21.14
C ARG A 204 -3.58 -0.29 -20.07
N PRO A 205 -2.27 0.01 -19.91
CA PRO A 205 -1.81 0.96 -18.92
C PRO A 205 -2.35 2.39 -19.13
N GLU A 206 -2.74 2.75 -20.36
CA GLU A 206 -3.32 4.07 -20.67
C GLU A 206 -4.63 4.36 -19.92
N GLU A 207 -5.33 3.32 -19.47
CA GLU A 207 -6.55 3.46 -18.67
C GLU A 207 -6.30 4.10 -17.31
N ALA A 208 -5.05 4.18 -16.84
CA ALA A 208 -4.70 4.90 -15.62
C ALA A 208 -5.09 6.38 -15.69
N VAL A 209 -4.91 7.05 -16.83
CA VAL A 209 -5.29 8.46 -16.98
C VAL A 209 -6.80 8.62 -16.91
N ALA A 210 -7.55 7.73 -17.56
CA ALA A 210 -9.00 7.74 -17.54
C ALA A 210 -9.55 7.46 -16.14
N LEU A 211 -8.96 6.49 -15.42
CA LEU A 211 -9.32 6.20 -14.04
C LEU A 211 -9.12 7.41 -13.13
N TRP A 212 -7.97 8.09 -13.20
CA TRP A 212 -7.73 9.29 -12.38
C TRP A 212 -8.74 10.40 -12.65
N GLN A 213 -9.13 10.61 -13.91
CA GLN A 213 -10.18 11.57 -14.25
C GLN A 213 -11.54 11.18 -13.67
N ARG A 214 -11.86 9.88 -13.63
CA ARG A 214 -13.10 9.36 -13.03
C ARG A 214 -13.10 9.49 -11.52
N MET A 215 -11.97 9.19 -10.88
CA MET A 215 -11.79 9.42 -9.45
C MET A 215 -11.94 10.91 -9.10
N ASP A 216 -11.31 11.81 -9.86
CA ASP A 216 -11.41 13.26 -9.65
C ASP A 216 -12.86 13.78 -9.83
N ALA A 217 -13.59 13.24 -10.82
CA ALA A 217 -15.00 13.56 -11.01
C ALA A 217 -15.91 13.04 -9.87
N ALA A 218 -15.55 11.90 -9.25
CA ALA A 218 -16.27 11.38 -8.09
C ALA A 218 -16.08 12.25 -6.83
N VAL A 219 -15.07 13.14 -6.82
CA VAL A 219 -14.75 14.04 -5.68
C VAL A 219 -15.73 15.19 -5.51
N ALA A 220 -16.48 15.55 -6.57
CA ALA A 220 -17.17 16.83 -6.65
C ALA A 220 -18.12 17.15 -5.47
N ASP A 221 -18.56 16.15 -4.70
CA ASP A 221 -19.35 16.32 -3.47
C ASP A 221 -18.83 15.57 -2.22
N ARG A 222 -17.74 14.77 -2.30
CA ARG A 222 -17.07 14.06 -1.18
C ARG A 222 -15.62 13.77 -1.52
N ALA A 223 -14.68 13.90 -0.59
CA ALA A 223 -13.32 13.41 -0.80
C ALA A 223 -13.36 11.86 -0.87
N PRO A 224 -12.99 11.22 -2.00
CA PRO A 224 -12.83 9.78 -2.07
C PRO A 224 -11.69 9.42 -1.13
N GLU A 225 -11.92 8.45 -0.25
CA GLU A 225 -10.90 8.02 0.71
C GLU A 225 -9.61 7.58 0.00
N PHE A 226 -9.71 6.93 -1.16
CA PHE A 226 -8.54 6.62 -1.99
C PHE A 226 -7.69 7.84 -2.33
N LEU A 227 -8.25 9.03 -2.56
CA LEU A 227 -7.46 10.23 -2.84
C LEU A 227 -6.83 10.83 -1.58
N ALA A 228 -7.38 10.52 -0.40
CA ALA A 228 -6.78 10.92 0.87
C ALA A 228 -5.54 10.06 1.17
N THR A 229 -5.56 8.78 0.79
CA THR A 229 -4.47 7.83 0.99
C THR A 229 -3.44 7.86 -0.17
N HIS A 230 -3.92 8.07 -1.40
CA HIS A 230 -3.17 8.12 -2.66
C HIS A 230 -3.49 9.41 -3.44
N PRO A 231 -2.96 10.58 -3.02
CA PRO A 231 -3.27 11.83 -3.69
C PRO A 231 -2.79 11.81 -5.15
N ALA A 232 -3.66 12.22 -6.08
CA ALA A 232 -3.32 12.46 -7.47
C ALA A 232 -3.46 13.92 -7.86
N PRO A 233 -2.49 14.78 -7.49
CA PRO A 233 -2.41 16.10 -8.08
C PRO A 233 -2.28 15.97 -9.61
N GLN A 234 -2.70 16.98 -10.37
CA GLN A 234 -2.47 17.07 -11.82
C GLN A 234 -1.02 16.75 -12.23
N ALA A 235 -0.05 17.00 -11.34
CA ALA A 235 1.33 16.58 -11.48
C ALA A 235 1.51 15.06 -11.62
N ARG A 236 0.80 14.21 -10.86
CA ARG A 236 0.88 12.75 -10.95
C ARG A 236 0.40 12.22 -12.30
N ILE A 237 -0.65 12.80 -12.88
CA ILE A 237 -1.11 12.46 -14.24
C ILE A 237 -0.01 12.73 -15.28
N ALA A 238 0.75 13.83 -15.13
CA ALA A 238 1.86 14.13 -16.03
C ALA A 238 2.99 13.10 -15.92
N GLU A 239 3.30 12.64 -14.70
CA GLU A 239 4.30 11.59 -14.46
C GLU A 239 3.84 10.23 -14.98
N ILE A 240 2.56 9.87 -14.79
CA ILE A 240 1.97 8.66 -15.37
C ILE A 240 2.10 8.69 -16.89
N LYS A 241 1.80 9.82 -17.54
CA LYS A 241 1.99 9.98 -18.99
C LYS A 241 3.45 9.81 -19.41
N ALA A 242 4.42 10.20 -18.57
CA ALA A 242 5.83 9.96 -18.83
C ALA A 242 6.16 8.46 -18.74
N ILE A 243 5.69 7.77 -17.70
CA ILE A 243 5.85 6.30 -17.56
C ILE A 243 5.25 5.57 -18.76
N LEU A 244 4.03 5.96 -19.18
CA LEU A 244 3.37 5.37 -20.36
C LEU A 244 4.16 5.54 -21.66
N SER A 245 5.00 6.58 -21.76
CA SER A 245 5.88 6.76 -22.92
C SER A 245 7.09 5.83 -22.91
N GLU A 246 7.50 5.33 -21.75
CA GLU A 246 8.58 4.35 -21.58
C GLU A 246 8.11 2.91 -21.93
N LEU A 247 6.80 2.65 -21.89
CA LEU A 247 6.17 1.34 -22.16
C LEU A 247 5.91 1.05 -23.65
N ARG A 248 6.16 2.03 -24.54
CA ARG A 248 5.93 1.93 -25.98
C ARG A 248 7.18 1.54 -26.75
#